data_AF-A0A0S3TTW7-F1
#
_entry.id   AF-A0A0S3TTW7-F1
#
_cell.length_a   1.000
_cell.length_b   1.000
_cell.length_c   1.000
_cell.angle_alpha   90.00
_cell.angle_beta   90.00
_cell.angle_gamma   90.00
#
_symmetry.space_group_name_H-M   'P 1'
#
loop_
_entity.id
_entity.type
_entity.pdbx_description
1 polymer ?
#
loop_
_entity_poly.entity_id
_entity_poly.type
_entity_poly.pdbx_seq_one_letter_code
_entity_poly.pdbx_strand_id
1 'polypeptide(L)' 'MALEANRQRSGVSNTMRSRIVRIGAKHIAQDELNQKLIDAGFAPLKEKEITFFYGGK' A
#
# COMPACT_ATOMS: atom_id res chain seq x y z
N MET A 1 -26.98 6.68 0.61
CA MET A 1 -25.63 7.16 0.27
C MET A 1 -25.05 8.15 1.31
N ALA A 2 -25.57 8.21 2.55
CA ALA A 2 -25.08 9.14 3.57
C ALA A 2 -23.74 8.73 4.22
N LEU A 3 -23.43 7.42 4.24
CA LEU A 3 -22.21 6.87 4.84
C LEU A 3 -20.94 7.08 3.98
N GLU A 4 -21.11 7.36 2.68
CA GLU A 4 -20.02 7.61 1.73
C GLU A 4 -19.43 9.03 1.86
N ALA A 5 -20.21 9.98 2.38
CA ALA A 5 -19.83 11.39 2.48
C ALA A 5 -18.87 11.68 3.64
N ASN A 6 -18.92 10.88 4.72
CA ASN A 6 -18.04 11.01 5.89
C ASN A 6 -16.72 10.25 5.76
N ARG A 7 -16.47 9.56 4.65
CA ARG A 7 -15.14 8.97 4.43
C ARG A 7 -14.17 10.08 4.05
N GLN A 8 -13.15 10.27 4.88
CA GLN A 8 -11.99 11.11 4.54
C GLN A 8 -11.42 10.60 3.20
N ARG A 9 -11.66 11.36 2.12
CA ARG A 9 -11.27 10.97 0.77
C ARG A 9 -9.78 11.24 0.56
N SER A 10 -8.92 10.43 1.17
CA SER A 10 -7.53 10.29 0.74
C SER A 10 -7.42 9.50 -0.58
N GLY A 11 -8.44 9.57 -1.45
CA GLY A 11 -8.62 8.71 -2.62
C GLY A 11 -7.41 8.69 -3.55
N VAL A 12 -6.75 9.84 -3.75
CA VAL A 12 -5.51 9.92 -4.52
C VAL A 12 -4.36 9.22 -3.81
N SER A 13 -4.10 9.52 -2.54
CA SER A 13 -3.01 8.89 -1.78
C SER A 13 -3.21 7.38 -1.62
N ASN A 14 -4.44 6.92 -1.39
CA ASN A 14 -4.77 5.49 -1.29
C ASN A 14 -4.62 4.75 -2.62
N THR A 15 -5.08 5.35 -3.73
CA THR A 15 -4.95 4.74 -5.06
C THR A 15 -3.50 4.73 -5.51
N MET A 16 -2.76 5.81 -5.26
CA MET A 16 -1.32 5.90 -5.54
C MET A 16 -0.53 4.87 -4.71
N ARG A 17 -0.74 4.80 -3.39
CA ARG A 17 -0.11 3.78 -2.53
C ARG A 17 -0.42 2.37 -3.01
N SER A 18 -1.68 2.08 -3.34
CA SER A 18 -2.08 0.76 -3.84
C SER A 18 -1.38 0.40 -5.16
N ARG A 19 -1.14 1.38 -6.04
CA ARG A 19 -0.37 1.17 -7.28
C ARG A 19 1.10 0.92 -6.98
N ILE A 20 1.71 1.70 -6.08
CA ILE A 20 3.11 1.52 -5.65
C ILE A 20 3.30 0.12 -5.06
N VAL A 21 2.46 -0.32 -4.13
CA VAL A 21 2.55 -1.66 -3.52
C VAL A 21 2.44 -2.76 -4.58
N ARG A 22 1.44 -2.68 -5.47
CA ARG A 22 1.19 -3.73 -6.49
C ARG A 22 2.32 -3.87 -7.51
N ILE A 23 2.95 -2.76 -7.90
CA ILE A 23 4.06 -2.77 -8.86
C ILE A 23 5.37 -3.08 -8.13
N GLY A 24 5.64 -2.40 -7.02
CA GLY A 24 6.86 -2.56 -6.23
C GLY A 24 7.07 -4.01 -5.76
N ALA A 25 6.01 -4.69 -5.32
CA ALA A 25 6.16 -6.06 -4.80
C ALA A 25 6.56 -7.10 -5.86
N LYS A 26 6.46 -6.76 -7.15
CA LYS A 26 6.96 -7.62 -8.24
C LYS A 26 8.48 -7.55 -8.40
N HIS A 27 9.11 -6.46 -7.95
CA HIS A 27 10.50 -6.13 -8.28
C HIS A 27 11.39 -5.90 -7.06
N ILE A 28 10.80 -5.62 -5.89
CA ILE A 28 11.50 -5.17 -4.69
C ILE A 28 11.20 -6.13 -3.53
N ALA A 29 12.21 -6.41 -2.71
CA ALA A 29 12.05 -7.19 -1.48
C ALA A 29 11.07 -6.51 -0.50
N GLN A 30 10.41 -7.29 0.36
CA GLN A 30 9.39 -6.79 1.29
C GLN A 30 9.90 -5.62 2.14
N ASP A 31 11.04 -5.79 2.81
CA ASP A 31 11.58 -4.80 3.74
C ASP A 31 11.98 -3.51 3.02
N GLU A 32 12.59 -3.64 1.84
CA GLU A 32 12.96 -2.51 1.01
C GLU A 32 11.73 -1.74 0.50
N LEU A 33 10.68 -2.43 0.06
CA LEU A 33 9.44 -1.77 -0.36
C LEU A 33 8.75 -1.07 0.82
N ASN A 34 8.76 -1.70 1.99
CA ASN A 34 8.19 -1.13 3.21
C ASN A 34 8.91 0.17 3.61
N GLN A 35 10.24 0.17 3.58
CA GLN A 35 11.03 1.35 3.91
C GLN A 35 10.76 2.49 2.91
N LYS A 36 10.72 2.21 1.61
CA LYS A 36 10.41 3.22 0.58
C LYS A 36 9.02 3.84 0.74
N LEU A 37 8.03 3.08 1.22
CA LEU A 37 6.71 3.62 1.53
C LEU A 37 6.76 4.62 2.68
N ILE A 38 7.45 4.27 3.77
CA ILE A 38 7.62 5.13 4.95
C ILE A 38 8.36 6.41 4.58
N ASP A 39 9.47 6.29 3.85
CA ASP A 39 10.29 7.43 3.41
C ASP A 39 9.50 8.40 2.51
N ALA A 40 8.57 7.87 1.72
CA ALA A 40 7.68 8.65 0.86
C ALA A 40 6.41 9.16 1.58
N GLY A 41 6.29 8.97 2.90
CA GLY A 41 5.16 9.43 3.70
C GLY A 41 3.88 8.61 3.52
N PHE A 42 3.96 7.40 2.96
CA PHE A 42 2.85 6.47 2.91
C PHE A 42 2.82 5.56 4.12
N ALA A 43 1.63 5.04 4.43
CA ALA A 43 1.51 3.98 5.42
C ALA A 43 2.35 2.75 5.02
N PRO A 44 3.02 2.08 5.97
CA PRO A 44 3.80 0.87 5.73
C PRO A 44 2.95 -0.26 5.15
N LEU A 45 3.58 -1.31 4.64
CA LEU A 45 2.91 -2.51 4.15
C LEU A 45 2.00 -3.09 5.24
N LYS A 46 0.78 -3.46 4.84
CA LYS A 46 -0.17 -4.13 5.73
C LYS A 46 0.08 -5.63 5.70
N GLU A 47 -0.20 -6.33 6.78
CA GLU A 47 -0.06 -7.79 6.87
C GLU A 47 -0.73 -8.51 5.70
N LYS A 48 -1.97 -8.15 5.36
CA LYS A 48 -2.68 -8.73 4.21
C LYS A 48 -1.98 -8.50 2.87
N GLU A 49 -1.27 -7.38 2.71
CA GLU A 49 -0.50 -7.07 1.51
C GLU A 49 0.78 -7.92 1.49
N ILE A 50 1.42 -8.08 2.66
CA ILE A 50 2.58 -8.96 2.83
C ILE A 50 2.22 -10.40 2.49
N THR A 51 1.18 -10.95 3.11
CA THR A 51 0.71 -12.31 2.83
C THR A 51 0.36 -12.50 1.36
N PHE A 52 -0.34 -11.54 0.75
CA PHE A 52 -0.76 -11.65 -0.65
C PHE A 52 0.40 -11.58 -1.65
N PHE A 53 1.35 -10.65 -1.47
CA PHE A 53 2.42 -10.42 -2.45
C PHE A 53 3.71 -11.19 -2.17
N TYR A 54 3.97 -11.57 -0.92
CA TYR A 54 5.21 -12.20 -0.48
C TYR A 54 5.02 -13.55 0.21
N GLY A 55 3.80 -13.92 0.63
CA GLY A 55 3.54 -15.17 1.36
C GLY A 55 3.48 -16.44 0.50
N GLY A 56 3.49 -16.32 -0.82
CA GLY A 56 3.48 -17.44 -1.77
C GLY A 56 4.78 -17.66 -2.53
N LYS A 57 5.90 -17.10 -2.04
CA LYS A 57 7.24 -17.33 -2.56
C LYS A 57 8.00 -18.31 -1.67
#